data_AF-A0A0D0BJF8-F1
#
_entry.id   AF-A0A0D0BJF8-F1
#
_cell.length_a   1.000
_cell.length_b   1.000
_cell.length_c   1.000
_cell.angle_alpha   90.00
_cell.angle_beta   90.00
_cell.angle_gamma   90.00
#
_symmetry.space_group_name_H-M   'P 1'
#
loop_
_entity.id
_entity.type
_entity.pdbx_description
1 polymer ?
#
loop_
_entity_poly.entity_id
_entity_poly.type
_entity_poly.pdbx_seq_one_letter_code
_entity_poly.pdbx_strand_id
1 'polypeptide(L)'
;MSSPRQSLSVTEPPPLPPPPPKQPPSRRPSVANSESSSLSGRSSSSEQISWLFAPSTSSVQTAPTSPPLSLSLPSHADILDSVDEDIQEEEEGDEGTDSAARSAPILTANQYVEPDMLMGVSMGFKPPSISTILSPMGEPMPNVITLPHGKAPTFHIQSPSWRHLLKLMARLSGTRVEPTLEALTVAKDELKLRTVIQFVKIHHSASEWRTVIYLTTDMPVPPSITNSHKYTNGDVTVLPYSYTLSPLPQLLRDGADSPMARYYVVPATTSTPYPTLPINFPNLAMYLQSAVQVSRKAAHDSSSGLRRLALNIDSCYPRDDERPISMDFSDTSRSLGGMFKRVINRGKTPRGRGGNEEIYDLVTPFVPDEWG
;
A
#
# COMPACT_ATOMS: atom_id res chain seq x y z
N MET A 1 -15.06 63.96 37.08
CA MET A 1 -15.44 62.74 36.35
C MET A 1 -14.69 61.59 37.00
N SER A 2 -15.36 60.87 37.91
CA SER A 2 -14.75 59.81 38.73
C SER A 2 -14.97 58.45 38.07
N SER A 3 -13.89 57.71 37.83
CA SER A 3 -13.95 56.34 37.31
C SER A 3 -14.03 55.34 38.47
N PRO A 4 -14.92 54.33 38.42
CA PRO A 4 -14.99 53.30 39.45
C PRO A 4 -13.94 52.20 39.21
N ARG A 5 -13.22 51.84 40.27
CA ARG A 5 -12.34 50.66 40.33
C ARG A 5 -13.19 49.39 40.35
N GLN A 6 -12.96 48.48 39.40
CA GLN A 6 -13.51 47.12 39.42
C GLN A 6 -12.59 46.22 40.25
N SER A 7 -13.16 45.54 41.24
CA SER A 7 -12.52 44.53 42.08
C SER A 7 -12.55 43.17 41.39
N LEU A 8 -11.39 42.56 41.19
CA LEU A 8 -11.24 41.19 40.70
C LEU A 8 -11.52 40.20 41.84
N SER A 9 -12.60 39.42 41.71
CA SER A 9 -12.89 38.27 42.55
C SER A 9 -12.02 37.08 42.14
N VAL A 10 -11.22 36.57 43.10
CA VAL A 10 -10.39 35.37 42.95
C VAL A 10 -11.30 34.14 43.06
N THR A 11 -11.43 33.39 41.97
CA THR A 11 -12.16 32.11 41.93
C THR A 11 -11.24 31.00 42.42
N GLU A 12 -11.60 30.38 43.55
CA GLU A 12 -10.92 29.24 44.14
C GLU A 12 -11.14 27.97 43.30
N PRO A 13 -10.08 27.19 42.98
CA PRO A 13 -10.21 25.99 42.17
C PRO A 13 -10.87 24.84 42.95
N PRO A 14 -11.66 23.98 42.27
CA PRO A 14 -12.38 22.90 42.92
C PRO A 14 -11.43 21.80 43.44
N PRO A 15 -11.80 21.12 44.55
CA PRO A 15 -10.99 20.07 45.15
C PRO A 15 -10.90 18.83 44.26
N LEU A 16 -9.70 18.21 44.25
CA LEU A 16 -9.39 17.02 43.46
C LEU A 16 -10.16 15.79 43.95
N PRO A 17 -10.56 14.88 43.03
CA PRO A 17 -11.24 13.64 43.38
C PRO A 17 -10.30 12.65 44.11
N PRO A 18 -10.84 11.81 45.01
CA PRO A 18 -10.07 10.85 45.77
C PRO A 18 -9.52 9.70 44.90
N PRO A 19 -8.38 9.12 45.26
CA PRO A 19 -7.75 8.05 44.50
C PRO A 19 -8.56 6.73 44.59
N PRO A 20 -8.49 5.89 43.54
CA PRO A 20 -9.24 4.63 43.49
C PRO A 20 -8.69 3.58 44.48
N PRO A 21 -9.56 2.68 44.98
CA PRO A 21 -9.17 1.65 45.94
C PRO A 21 -8.24 0.61 45.30
N LYS A 22 -7.19 0.23 46.05
CA LYS A 22 -6.21 -0.78 45.66
C LYS A 22 -6.86 -2.16 45.57
N GLN A 23 -6.84 -2.77 44.40
CA GLN A 23 -7.30 -4.15 44.20
C GLN A 23 -6.35 -5.17 44.88
N PRO A 24 -6.88 -6.24 45.49
CA PRO A 24 -6.07 -7.30 46.08
C PRO A 24 -5.42 -8.20 45.01
N PRO A 25 -4.27 -8.81 45.33
CA PRO A 25 -3.50 -9.60 44.38
C PRO A 25 -4.21 -10.90 43.98
N SER A 26 -4.32 -11.11 42.66
CA SER A 26 -4.91 -12.30 42.04
C SER A 26 -4.03 -13.54 42.28
N ARG A 27 -4.57 -14.54 42.99
CA ARG A 27 -3.93 -15.85 43.21
C ARG A 27 -3.95 -16.68 41.92
N ARG A 28 -2.78 -17.05 41.42
CA ARG A 28 -2.62 -18.09 40.37
C ARG A 28 -3.00 -19.47 40.93
N PRO A 29 -3.78 -20.30 40.21
CA PRO A 29 -3.94 -21.70 40.54
C PRO A 29 -2.72 -22.51 40.04
N SER A 30 -2.20 -23.33 40.94
CA SER A 30 -1.15 -24.35 40.71
C SER A 30 -1.74 -25.54 39.96
N VAL A 31 -1.12 -25.89 38.82
CA VAL A 31 -1.44 -27.11 38.07
C VAL A 31 -0.67 -28.28 38.68
N ALA A 32 -1.40 -29.34 39.02
CA ALA A 32 -0.89 -30.56 39.61
C ALA A 32 -0.11 -31.41 38.59
N ASN A 33 1.02 -31.95 39.06
CA ASN A 33 1.74 -33.05 38.45
C ASN A 33 0.88 -34.31 38.43
N SER A 34 0.98 -35.07 37.34
CA SER A 34 0.75 -36.52 37.37
C SER A 34 1.83 -37.19 36.52
N GLU A 35 2.69 -37.90 37.23
CA GLU A 35 3.72 -38.80 36.72
C GLU A 35 3.07 -40.06 36.14
N SER A 36 3.66 -40.62 35.09
CA SER A 36 4.25 -41.96 35.12
C SER A 36 4.50 -42.54 33.71
N SER A 37 5.80 -42.75 33.44
CA SER A 37 6.40 -43.98 32.91
C SER A 37 6.12 -44.38 31.44
N SER A 38 7.07 -44.86 30.63
CA SER A 38 8.50 -45.15 30.79
C SER A 38 9.03 -45.73 29.46
N LEU A 39 10.36 -45.63 29.22
CA LEU A 39 11.21 -46.44 28.30
C LEU A 39 11.02 -46.16 26.79
N SER A 40 12.02 -46.00 25.91
CA SER A 40 13.46 -46.28 25.87
C SER A 40 14.05 -45.33 24.80
N GLY A 41 15.19 -44.66 24.96
CA GLY A 41 16.51 -45.26 24.79
C GLY A 41 17.06 -45.02 23.38
N ARG A 42 17.91 -44.00 23.21
CA ARG A 42 19.22 -44.13 22.52
C ARG A 42 20.04 -42.84 22.55
N SER A 43 21.29 -43.05 22.91
CA SER A 43 22.40 -42.12 23.08
C SER A 43 23.11 -41.83 21.75
N SER A 44 23.59 -40.59 21.56
CA SER A 44 24.80 -40.18 20.84
C SER A 44 24.89 -38.65 20.97
N SER A 45 25.60 -38.08 21.95
CA SER A 45 27.05 -37.88 22.08
C SER A 45 27.70 -37.05 20.97
N SER A 46 28.22 -35.87 21.37
CA SER A 46 29.35 -35.12 20.81
C SER A 46 29.21 -34.63 19.35
N GLU A 47 29.58 -33.41 18.96
CA GLU A 47 30.77 -32.65 19.33
C GLU A 47 30.52 -31.13 19.35
N GLN A 48 31.12 -30.47 20.34
CA GLN A 48 31.45 -29.06 20.30
C GLN A 48 32.53 -28.83 19.24
N ILE A 49 32.30 -27.91 18.31
CA ILE A 49 33.39 -27.30 17.54
C ILE A 49 33.29 -25.79 17.67
N SER A 50 34.12 -25.28 18.57
CA SER A 50 34.43 -23.88 18.77
C SER A 50 35.38 -23.43 17.66
N TRP A 51 34.92 -22.60 16.72
CA TRP A 51 35.82 -21.88 15.81
C TRP A 51 36.05 -20.46 16.33
N LEU A 52 37.11 -20.33 17.12
CA LEU A 52 37.81 -19.07 17.33
C LEU A 52 38.74 -18.86 16.13
N PHE A 53 38.49 -17.81 15.34
CA PHE A 53 39.53 -17.24 14.47
C PHE A 53 39.68 -15.75 14.78
N ALA A 54 40.90 -15.43 15.20
CA ALA A 54 41.41 -14.09 15.44
C ALA A 54 41.55 -13.29 14.12
N PRO A 55 41.57 -11.94 14.19
CA PRO A 55 41.71 -11.09 13.01
C PRO A 55 43.18 -11.02 12.56
N SER A 56 43.41 -11.16 11.26
CA SER A 56 44.72 -10.89 10.64
C SER A 56 44.67 -9.58 9.86
N THR A 57 45.52 -8.66 10.29
CA THR A 57 45.86 -7.38 9.67
C THR A 57 46.86 -7.57 8.52
N SER A 58 46.56 -7.00 7.34
CA SER A 58 47.53 -6.54 6.33
C SER A 58 46.73 -5.84 5.22
N SER A 59 46.74 -4.52 5.06
CA SER A 59 47.83 -3.66 4.53
C SER A 59 48.42 -4.18 3.21
N VAL A 60 47.81 -3.83 2.06
CA VAL A 60 48.54 -3.52 0.82
C VAL A 60 47.81 -2.41 0.06
N GLN A 61 48.57 -1.35 -0.15
CA GLN A 61 48.41 -0.19 -1.02
C GLN A 61 48.47 -0.62 -2.50
N THR A 62 47.62 -0.07 -3.37
CA THR A 62 48.01 0.38 -4.73
C THR A 62 46.85 1.12 -5.40
N ALA A 63 47.06 2.41 -5.69
CA ALA A 63 46.32 3.18 -6.68
C ALA A 63 46.71 2.74 -8.11
N PRO A 64 45.86 2.99 -9.11
CA PRO A 64 46.14 4.10 -10.04
C PRO A 64 44.85 4.89 -10.38
N THR A 65 44.85 6.22 -10.29
CA THR A 65 45.26 7.20 -11.33
C THR A 65 44.38 7.17 -12.59
N SER A 66 43.71 8.30 -12.80
CA SER A 66 42.65 8.70 -13.74
C SER A 66 42.93 8.49 -15.25
N PRO A 67 41.93 8.70 -16.13
CA PRO A 67 41.71 10.06 -16.66
C PRO A 67 40.23 10.49 -16.81
N PRO A 68 39.98 11.82 -16.91
CA PRO A 68 38.65 12.40 -17.10
C PRO A 68 38.26 12.42 -18.58
N LEU A 69 36.97 12.19 -18.88
CA LEU A 69 36.39 12.52 -20.18
C LEU A 69 35.44 13.70 -20.03
N SER A 70 35.96 14.86 -20.42
CA SER A 70 35.25 16.06 -20.85
C SER A 70 35.01 15.99 -22.35
N LEU A 71 33.87 16.54 -22.83
CA LEU A 71 33.47 16.94 -24.20
C LEU A 71 32.00 16.49 -24.39
N SER A 72 31.05 17.26 -24.94
CA SER A 72 31.02 18.63 -25.43
C SER A 72 29.55 18.93 -25.77
N LEU A 73 29.12 20.13 -25.42
CA LEU A 73 27.84 20.74 -25.77
C LEU A 73 27.81 21.07 -27.28
N PRO A 74 26.75 20.75 -28.04
CA PRO A 74 26.48 21.44 -29.29
C PRO A 74 25.45 22.55 -29.03
N SER A 75 25.93 23.79 -29.07
CA SER A 75 25.12 24.97 -29.37
C SER A 75 24.77 24.94 -30.86
N HIS A 76 23.49 24.89 -31.21
CA HIS A 76 23.02 25.31 -32.52
C HIS A 76 21.97 26.39 -32.31
N ALA A 77 22.38 27.62 -32.61
CA ALA A 77 21.52 28.76 -32.82
C ALA A 77 21.35 28.91 -34.33
N ASP A 78 20.11 28.83 -34.80
CA ASP A 78 19.57 29.38 -36.05
C ASP A 78 18.12 29.74 -35.66
N ILE A 79 17.62 30.98 -35.57
CA ILE A 79 17.63 32.13 -36.51
C ILE A 79 17.09 31.77 -37.89
N LEU A 80 15.75 31.69 -37.99
CA LEU A 80 14.92 32.09 -39.13
C LEU A 80 13.59 32.56 -38.52
N ASP A 81 13.30 33.85 -38.43
CA ASP A 81 12.86 34.80 -39.47
C ASP A 81 11.38 34.64 -39.88
N SER A 82 10.63 35.70 -39.53
CA SER A 82 9.41 36.31 -40.08
C SER A 82 8.53 35.52 -41.04
N VAL A 83 7.23 35.41 -40.69
CA VAL A 83 6.12 35.80 -41.59
C VAL A 83 5.03 36.46 -40.76
N ASP A 84 4.98 37.79 -40.88
CA ASP A 84 3.81 38.64 -40.66
C ASP A 84 2.96 38.54 -41.93
N GLU A 85 1.72 38.07 -41.82
CA GLU A 85 0.66 38.39 -42.79
C GLU A 85 -0.64 38.64 -42.01
N ASP A 86 -0.92 39.94 -41.85
CA ASP A 86 -2.26 40.53 -41.92
C ASP A 86 -3.18 39.74 -42.85
N ILE A 87 -4.42 39.49 -42.44
CA ILE A 87 -5.60 39.52 -43.33
C ILE A 87 -6.90 39.50 -42.50
N GLN A 88 -7.58 40.65 -42.61
CA GLN A 88 -9.02 40.89 -42.69
C GLN A 88 -9.91 40.76 -41.44
N GLU A 89 -10.17 41.95 -40.88
CA GLU A 89 -11.48 42.38 -40.40
C GLU A 89 -12.51 42.33 -41.54
N GLU A 90 -13.65 41.68 -41.28
CA GLU A 90 -14.99 41.82 -41.91
C GLU A 90 -15.88 40.82 -41.13
N GLU A 91 -17.13 41.04 -40.74
CA GLU A 91 -18.06 42.16 -40.70
C GLU A 91 -19.24 41.62 -39.84
N GLU A 92 -20.07 42.52 -39.31
CA GLU A 92 -21.24 42.23 -38.49
C GLU A 92 -22.28 41.32 -39.16
N GLY A 93 -22.94 40.50 -38.34
CA GLY A 93 -24.32 40.06 -38.58
C GLY A 93 -24.52 38.56 -38.45
N ASP A 94 -25.13 38.11 -37.36
CA ASP A 94 -26.44 37.43 -37.44
C ASP A 94 -27.02 37.19 -36.04
N GLU A 95 -28.31 37.48 -35.92
CA GLU A 95 -29.13 37.26 -34.74
C GLU A 95 -29.54 35.78 -34.64
N GLY A 96 -29.58 35.27 -33.41
CA GLY A 96 -30.57 34.27 -33.04
C GLY A 96 -30.41 32.87 -33.64
N THR A 97 -29.61 32.04 -32.98
CA THR A 97 -30.01 30.64 -32.81
C THR A 97 -29.43 30.09 -31.52
N ASP A 98 -30.32 29.75 -30.58
CA ASP A 98 -30.06 28.93 -29.40
C ASP A 98 -29.54 27.56 -29.83
N SER A 99 -28.29 27.51 -30.27
CA SER A 99 -27.55 26.27 -30.43
C SER A 99 -27.13 25.84 -29.03
N ALA A 100 -28.03 25.11 -28.37
CA ALA A 100 -27.70 24.20 -27.29
C ALA A 100 -26.67 23.20 -27.82
N ALA A 101 -25.41 23.64 -27.88
CA ALA A 101 -24.26 22.81 -28.14
C ALA A 101 -24.30 21.73 -27.08
N ARG A 102 -24.77 20.54 -27.48
CA ARG A 102 -24.63 19.30 -26.73
C ARG A 102 -23.13 19.16 -26.49
N SER A 103 -22.67 19.60 -25.33
CA SER A 103 -21.33 19.34 -24.85
C SER A 103 -21.18 17.83 -24.87
N ALA A 104 -20.44 17.34 -25.87
CA ALA A 104 -20.10 15.94 -25.96
C ALA A 104 -19.48 15.54 -24.61
N PRO A 105 -19.94 14.44 -23.99
CA PRO A 105 -19.39 14.02 -22.71
C PRO A 105 -17.88 13.88 -22.88
N ILE A 106 -17.12 14.57 -22.03
CA ILE A 106 -15.66 14.47 -22.00
C ILE A 106 -15.35 13.00 -21.66
N LEU A 107 -14.98 12.23 -22.68
CA LEU A 107 -14.61 10.83 -22.56
C LEU A 107 -13.34 10.77 -21.71
N THR A 108 -13.47 10.21 -20.51
CA THR A 108 -12.32 10.01 -19.63
C THR A 108 -11.68 8.67 -19.96
N ALA A 109 -10.34 8.57 -19.87
CA ALA A 109 -9.60 7.33 -20.16
C ALA A 109 -10.08 6.11 -19.33
N ASN A 110 -10.79 6.36 -18.22
CA ASN A 110 -11.36 5.34 -17.34
C ASN A 110 -12.81 4.93 -17.67
N GLN A 111 -13.37 5.38 -18.79
CA GLN A 111 -14.77 5.12 -19.16
C GLN A 111 -15.11 3.65 -19.41
N TYR A 112 -14.10 2.81 -19.67
CA TYR A 112 -14.28 1.39 -19.98
C TYR A 112 -14.21 0.48 -18.73
N VAL A 113 -14.19 1.06 -17.52
CA VAL A 113 -14.19 0.27 -16.29
C VAL A 113 -15.62 -0.20 -16.00
N GLU A 114 -15.82 -1.51 -16.05
CA GLU A 114 -17.08 -2.18 -15.67
C GLU A 114 -17.57 -1.69 -14.30
N PRO A 115 -18.86 -1.31 -14.14
CA PRO A 115 -19.40 -0.84 -12.85
C PRO A 115 -19.17 -1.82 -11.69
N ASP A 116 -19.19 -3.12 -11.98
CA ASP A 116 -18.94 -4.19 -11.00
C ASP A 116 -17.51 -4.13 -10.42
N MET A 117 -16.53 -3.63 -11.18
CA MET A 117 -15.16 -3.42 -10.70
C MET A 117 -15.07 -2.28 -9.67
N LEU A 118 -16.08 -1.40 -9.60
CA LEU A 118 -16.13 -0.28 -8.66
C LEU A 118 -16.91 -0.60 -7.38
N MET A 119 -17.47 -1.80 -7.26
CA MET A 119 -18.26 -2.21 -6.10
C MET A 119 -17.37 -2.42 -4.87
N GLY A 120 -17.67 -1.68 -3.79
CA GLY A 120 -16.92 -1.68 -2.53
C GLY A 120 -15.54 -1.03 -2.59
N VAL A 121 -15.26 -0.32 -3.69
CA VAL A 121 -14.04 0.46 -3.86
C VAL A 121 -14.24 1.85 -3.27
N SER A 122 -13.25 2.31 -2.51
CA SER A 122 -13.15 3.71 -2.09
C SER A 122 -11.72 4.18 -2.24
N MET A 123 -11.52 5.44 -2.56
CA MET A 123 -10.19 6.03 -2.56
C MET A 123 -10.25 7.50 -2.17
N GLY A 124 -9.18 8.00 -1.57
CA GLY A 124 -9.11 9.40 -1.14
C GLY A 124 -8.29 9.62 0.11
N PHE A 125 -8.32 10.86 0.62
CA PHE A 125 -7.62 11.26 1.84
C PHE A 125 -8.47 11.13 3.11
N LYS A 126 -9.79 10.95 2.97
CA LYS A 126 -10.69 10.67 4.09
C LYS A 126 -10.45 9.24 4.59
N PRO A 127 -10.68 8.93 5.87
CA PRO A 127 -10.61 7.55 6.35
C PRO A 127 -11.55 6.62 5.56
N PRO A 128 -11.12 5.40 5.18
CA PRO A 128 -11.97 4.43 4.48
C PRO A 128 -13.17 4.01 5.35
N SER A 129 -14.34 3.92 4.73
CA SER A 129 -15.53 3.35 5.38
C SER A 129 -15.53 1.82 5.22
N ILE A 130 -15.41 1.11 6.33
CA ILE A 130 -15.48 -0.36 6.36
C ILE A 130 -16.95 -0.78 6.56
N SER A 131 -17.57 -1.30 5.51
CA SER A 131 -18.97 -1.76 5.51
C SER A 131 -19.10 -3.21 5.06
N THR A 132 -20.16 -3.88 5.54
CA THR A 132 -20.58 -5.22 5.07
C THR A 132 -21.20 -5.16 3.69
N ILE A 133 -21.87 -4.06 3.36
CA ILE A 133 -22.51 -3.85 2.06
C ILE A 133 -21.49 -3.24 1.11
N LEU A 134 -21.28 -3.90 -0.02
CA LEU A 134 -20.53 -3.37 -1.15
C LEU A 134 -21.38 -2.33 -1.86
N SER A 135 -21.07 -1.05 -1.67
CA SER A 135 -21.68 0.04 -2.42
C SER A 135 -20.82 0.41 -3.63
N PRO A 136 -21.41 0.85 -4.75
CA PRO A 136 -20.63 1.43 -5.84
C PRO A 136 -19.81 2.61 -5.33
N MET A 137 -18.64 2.84 -5.92
CA MET A 137 -17.80 3.99 -5.60
C MET A 137 -18.58 5.29 -5.82
N GLY A 138 -18.75 6.07 -4.75
CA GLY A 138 -19.60 7.26 -4.77
C GLY A 138 -18.94 8.51 -5.37
N GLU A 139 -17.60 8.60 -5.30
CA GLU A 139 -16.84 9.71 -5.89
C GLU A 139 -16.37 9.35 -7.30
N PRO A 140 -16.25 10.30 -8.24
CA PRO A 140 -15.76 10.02 -9.59
C PRO A 140 -14.30 9.52 -9.54
N MET A 141 -13.95 8.62 -10.47
CA MET A 141 -12.60 8.07 -10.54
C MET A 141 -11.60 9.16 -10.91
N PRO A 142 -10.59 9.46 -10.06
CA PRO A 142 -9.60 10.49 -10.38
C PRO A 142 -8.64 10.02 -11.49
N ASN A 143 -8.32 10.90 -12.43
CA ASN A 143 -7.23 10.69 -13.40
C ASN A 143 -5.87 11.01 -12.80
N VAL A 144 -5.82 11.99 -11.88
CA VAL A 144 -4.58 12.42 -11.23
C VAL A 144 -4.81 12.47 -9.73
N ILE A 145 -3.96 11.77 -8.97
CA ILE A 145 -3.94 11.76 -7.52
C ILE A 145 -2.68 12.49 -7.09
N THR A 146 -2.84 13.68 -6.54
CA THR A 146 -1.72 14.51 -6.07
C THR A 146 -1.39 14.21 -4.62
N LEU A 147 -0.21 13.63 -4.37
CA LEU A 147 0.28 13.32 -3.03
C LEU A 147 1.00 14.53 -2.43
N PRO A 148 0.50 15.07 -1.31
CA PRO A 148 1.20 16.11 -0.57
C PRO A 148 2.49 15.58 0.08
N HIS A 149 3.39 16.50 0.45
CA HIS A 149 4.66 16.20 1.11
C HIS A 149 4.69 16.74 2.54
N GLY A 150 5.34 16.00 3.45
CA GLY A 150 5.43 16.37 4.86
C GLY A 150 4.20 16.01 5.70
N LYS A 151 3.65 16.99 6.44
CA LYS A 151 2.56 16.79 7.41
C LYS A 151 1.20 16.72 6.72
N ALA A 152 0.91 15.61 6.07
CA ALA A 152 -0.27 15.47 5.24
C ALA A 152 -1.01 14.14 5.45
N PRO A 153 -2.33 14.09 5.15
CA PRO A 153 -3.08 12.86 5.25
C PRO A 153 -2.58 11.82 4.24
N THR A 154 -2.68 10.55 4.61
CA THR A 154 -2.35 9.43 3.73
C THR A 154 -3.45 9.24 2.71
N PHE A 155 -3.10 9.04 1.43
CA PHE A 155 -4.08 8.63 0.42
C PHE A 155 -4.34 7.14 0.55
N HIS A 156 -5.60 6.70 0.55
CA HIS A 156 -5.95 5.28 0.60
C HIS A 156 -6.64 4.81 -0.68
N ILE A 157 -6.54 3.51 -0.95
CA ILE A 157 -7.39 2.78 -1.90
C ILE A 157 -7.88 1.51 -1.20
N GLN A 158 -9.20 1.39 -1.05
CA GLN A 158 -9.87 0.22 -0.52
C GLN A 158 -10.45 -0.62 -1.66
N SER A 159 -10.40 -1.95 -1.49
CA SER A 159 -10.95 -2.93 -2.41
C SER A 159 -11.53 -4.13 -1.64
N PRO A 160 -12.53 -4.85 -2.19
CA PRO A 160 -13.07 -6.07 -1.62
C PRO A 160 -12.02 -7.18 -1.42
N SER A 161 -11.05 -7.32 -2.31
CA SER A 161 -9.95 -8.28 -2.18
C SER A 161 -8.64 -7.77 -2.78
N TRP A 162 -7.53 -8.46 -2.47
CA TRP A 162 -6.22 -8.19 -3.04
C TRP A 162 -6.25 -8.31 -4.57
N ARG A 163 -6.82 -9.40 -5.08
CA ARG A 163 -6.95 -9.63 -6.52
C ARG A 163 -7.79 -8.56 -7.21
N HIS A 164 -8.91 -8.18 -6.60
CA HIS A 164 -9.78 -7.13 -7.11
C HIS A 164 -9.04 -5.78 -7.20
N LEU A 165 -8.21 -5.47 -6.21
CA LEU A 165 -7.40 -4.25 -6.20
C LEU A 165 -6.44 -4.21 -7.38
N LEU A 166 -5.66 -5.29 -7.59
CA LEU A 166 -4.67 -5.33 -8.67
C LEU A 166 -5.34 -5.26 -10.05
N LYS A 167 -6.42 -6.01 -10.26
CA LYS A 167 -7.18 -6.00 -11.51
C LYS A 167 -7.77 -4.62 -11.81
N LEU A 168 -8.33 -3.96 -10.79
CA LEU A 168 -8.84 -2.60 -10.93
C LEU A 168 -7.72 -1.63 -11.34
N MET A 169 -6.58 -1.66 -10.63
CA MET A 169 -5.45 -0.78 -10.92
C MET A 169 -4.87 -1.00 -12.32
N ALA A 170 -4.81 -2.24 -12.81
CA ALA A 170 -4.37 -2.53 -14.18
C ALA A 170 -5.32 -1.98 -15.25
N ARG A 171 -6.63 -1.89 -14.97
CA ARG A 171 -7.64 -1.33 -15.88
C ARG A 171 -7.72 0.20 -15.84
N LEU A 172 -7.21 0.83 -14.78
CA LEU A 172 -7.20 2.28 -14.59
C LEU A 172 -5.95 2.93 -15.18
N SER A 173 -5.69 2.71 -16.47
CA SER A 173 -4.50 3.22 -17.15
C SER A 173 -4.41 4.75 -17.20
N GLY A 174 -5.57 5.43 -17.15
CA GLY A 174 -5.68 6.88 -17.10
C GLY A 174 -5.36 7.48 -15.73
N THR A 175 -5.32 6.66 -14.67
CA THR A 175 -5.06 7.13 -13.31
C THR A 175 -3.57 7.08 -12.97
N ARG A 176 -3.05 8.21 -12.50
CA ARG A 176 -1.67 8.33 -12.03
C ARG A 176 -1.55 9.06 -10.70
N VAL A 177 -0.51 8.71 -9.97
CA VAL A 177 -0.13 9.31 -8.70
C VAL A 177 1.05 10.23 -8.94
N GLU A 178 0.90 11.50 -8.60
CA GLU A 178 1.90 12.55 -8.80
C GLU A 178 2.19 13.26 -7.49
N PRO A 179 3.38 13.82 -7.29
CA PRO A 179 3.62 14.70 -6.15
C PRO A 179 2.92 16.05 -6.35
N THR A 180 2.57 16.74 -5.28
CA THR A 180 2.12 18.14 -5.40
C THR A 180 3.25 19.05 -5.91
N LEU A 181 2.91 20.19 -6.50
CA LEU A 181 3.92 21.17 -6.94
C LEU A 181 4.82 21.63 -5.77
N GLU A 182 4.24 21.81 -4.58
CA GLU A 182 4.97 22.11 -3.35
C GLU A 182 5.95 21.01 -2.95
N ALA A 183 5.57 19.74 -3.16
CA ALA A 183 6.47 18.63 -2.90
C ALA A 183 7.68 18.67 -3.83
N LEU A 184 7.48 18.98 -5.12
CA LEU A 184 8.55 19.08 -6.10
C LEU A 184 9.54 20.22 -5.81
N THR A 185 9.08 21.34 -5.22
CA THR A 185 9.97 22.46 -4.89
C THR A 185 10.76 22.23 -3.60
N VAL A 186 10.21 21.46 -2.66
CA VAL A 186 10.87 21.13 -1.39
C VAL A 186 11.81 19.93 -1.53
N ALA A 187 11.46 18.96 -2.38
CA ALA A 187 12.25 17.78 -2.62
C ALA A 187 13.53 18.15 -3.39
N LYS A 188 14.68 17.84 -2.79
CA LYS A 188 15.99 17.96 -3.46
C LYS A 188 16.28 16.78 -4.38
N ASP A 189 15.62 15.66 -4.12
CA ASP A 189 15.82 14.38 -4.77
C ASP A 189 14.50 13.89 -5.38
N GLU A 190 14.59 12.84 -6.21
CA GLU A 190 13.43 12.18 -6.77
C GLU A 190 12.49 11.65 -5.67
N LEU A 191 11.22 12.04 -5.73
CA LEU A 191 10.22 11.64 -4.76
C LEU A 191 9.83 10.18 -4.97
N LYS A 192 9.94 9.40 -3.90
CA LYS A 192 9.59 7.98 -3.88
C LYS A 192 8.26 7.74 -3.19
N LEU A 193 7.58 6.66 -3.55
CA LEU A 193 6.29 6.25 -3.00
C LEU A 193 6.49 5.20 -1.91
N ARG A 194 5.95 5.45 -0.71
CA ARG A 194 5.82 4.45 0.35
C ARG A 194 4.42 3.84 0.30
N THR A 195 4.38 2.52 0.47
CA THR A 195 3.12 1.76 0.46
C THR A 195 2.97 0.92 1.71
N VAL A 196 1.83 1.06 2.37
CA VAL A 196 1.40 0.21 3.48
C VAL A 196 0.14 -0.53 3.03
N ILE A 197 0.18 -1.86 3.06
CA ILE A 197 -0.94 -2.72 2.70
C ILE A 197 -1.59 -3.18 4.00
N GLN A 198 -2.90 -3.01 4.11
CA GLN A 198 -3.69 -3.42 5.25
C GLN A 198 -4.81 -4.37 4.84
N PHE A 199 -5.01 -5.42 5.61
CA PHE A 199 -6.13 -6.34 5.53
C PHE A 199 -7.00 -6.12 6.77
N VAL A 200 -8.28 -5.77 6.58
CA VAL A 200 -9.20 -5.43 7.67
C VAL A 200 -10.44 -6.31 7.61
N LYS A 201 -10.79 -6.92 8.74
CA LYS A 201 -12.09 -7.58 8.91
C LYS A 201 -13.17 -6.54 9.15
N ILE A 202 -14.30 -6.72 8.47
CA ILE A 202 -15.48 -5.88 8.65
C ILE A 202 -16.07 -6.07 10.05
N HIS A 203 -16.01 -7.30 10.56
CA HIS A 203 -16.50 -7.67 11.88
C HIS A 203 -15.65 -8.83 12.44
N HIS A 204 -15.48 -8.91 13.75
CA HIS A 204 -14.62 -9.93 14.39
C HIS A 204 -15.07 -11.37 14.07
N SER A 205 -16.39 -11.59 13.91
CA SER A 205 -16.97 -12.88 13.50
C SER A 205 -17.08 -13.07 11.98
N ALA A 206 -16.86 -12.02 11.18
CA ALA A 206 -16.89 -12.14 9.73
C ALA A 206 -15.66 -12.88 9.21
N SER A 207 -15.87 -13.71 8.20
CA SER A 207 -14.79 -14.31 7.41
C SER A 207 -14.25 -13.39 6.32
N GLU A 208 -14.95 -12.29 6.05
CA GLU A 208 -14.65 -11.37 4.95
C GLU A 208 -13.61 -10.32 5.37
N TRP A 209 -12.62 -10.14 4.50
CA TRP A 209 -11.54 -9.18 4.65
C TRP A 209 -11.61 -8.14 3.54
N ARG A 210 -11.28 -6.88 3.85
CA ARG A 210 -11.05 -5.80 2.90
C ARG A 210 -9.55 -5.56 2.76
N THR A 211 -9.11 -5.21 1.56
CA THR A 211 -7.75 -4.75 1.31
C THR A 211 -7.77 -3.24 1.24
N VAL A 212 -6.88 -2.59 2.00
CA VAL A 212 -6.66 -1.14 1.94
C VAL A 212 -5.18 -0.91 1.70
N ILE A 213 -4.82 -0.15 0.68
CA ILE A 213 -3.46 0.37 0.56
C ILE A 213 -3.42 1.83 0.97
N TYR A 214 -2.37 2.22 1.69
CA TYR A 214 -2.07 3.59 2.06
C TYR A 214 -0.80 4.04 1.37
N LEU A 215 -0.86 5.22 0.76
CA LEU A 215 0.17 5.82 -0.07
C LEU A 215 0.63 7.14 0.57
N THR A 216 1.95 7.31 0.69
CA THR A 216 2.60 8.55 1.12
C THR A 216 3.87 8.79 0.31
N THR A 217 4.28 10.05 0.18
CA THR A 217 5.63 10.39 -0.24
C THR A 217 6.65 9.89 0.79
N ASP A 218 7.78 9.36 0.32
CA ASP A 218 8.90 8.98 1.17
C ASP A 218 9.49 10.22 1.84
N MET A 219 9.78 10.10 3.14
CA MET A 219 10.30 11.20 3.94
C MET A 219 11.61 10.76 4.59
N PRO A 220 12.72 11.50 4.39
CA PRO A 220 13.97 11.18 5.06
C PRO A 220 13.77 11.29 6.57
N VAL A 221 14.37 10.37 7.31
CA VAL A 221 14.32 10.38 8.78
C VAL A 221 15.33 11.43 9.28
N PRO A 222 14.89 12.47 10.00
CA PRO A 222 15.81 13.46 10.55
C PRO A 222 16.84 12.79 11.48
N PRO A 223 18.11 13.23 11.45
CA PRO A 223 19.16 12.66 12.30
C PRO A 223 18.93 12.94 13.79
N SER A 224 18.08 13.91 14.14
CA SER A 224 17.72 14.25 15.51
C SER A 224 16.78 13.24 16.19
N ILE A 225 16.23 12.29 15.44
CA ILE A 225 15.27 11.31 15.98
C ILE A 225 15.99 10.16 16.66
N THR A 226 15.71 9.97 17.94
CA THR A 226 16.13 8.80 18.69
C THR A 226 15.58 7.53 18.05
N ASN A 227 16.43 6.50 17.88
CA ASN A 227 16.09 5.24 17.23
C ASN A 227 15.67 5.39 15.75
N SER A 228 16.29 6.31 15.00
CA SER A 228 16.05 6.49 13.56
C SER A 228 16.16 5.19 12.75
N HIS A 229 17.05 4.29 13.17
CA HIS A 229 17.26 2.96 12.56
C HIS A 229 15.97 2.14 12.42
N LYS A 230 14.99 2.30 13.32
CA LYS A 230 13.73 1.54 13.25
C LYS A 230 12.89 1.83 12.00
N TYR A 231 13.13 2.98 11.34
CA TYR A 231 12.42 3.36 10.12
C TYR A 231 13.22 3.05 8.84
N THR A 232 14.49 2.63 8.98
CA THR A 232 15.42 2.38 7.86
C THR A 232 15.89 0.93 7.78
N ASN A 233 15.62 0.11 8.80
CA ASN A 233 16.01 -1.30 8.88
C ASN A 233 15.20 -2.25 7.97
N GLY A 234 14.19 -1.75 7.26
CA GLY A 234 13.33 -2.57 6.39
C GLY A 234 12.31 -3.42 7.15
N ASP A 235 12.03 -3.12 8.42
CA ASP A 235 11.01 -3.83 9.18
C ASP A 235 9.61 -3.58 8.60
N VAL A 236 9.00 -4.66 8.12
CA VAL A 236 7.68 -4.65 7.47
C VAL A 236 6.51 -4.41 8.42
N THR A 237 6.78 -4.37 9.73
CA THR A 237 5.79 -4.12 10.79
C THR A 237 5.87 -2.71 11.36
N VAL A 238 6.91 -1.95 11.00
CA VAL A 238 7.11 -0.58 11.47
C VAL A 238 6.68 0.39 10.38
N LEU A 239 5.67 1.20 10.70
CA LEU A 239 5.19 2.23 9.77
C LEU A 239 6.31 3.19 9.36
N PRO A 240 6.36 3.62 8.08
CA PRO A 240 7.34 4.58 7.62
C PRO A 240 7.32 5.88 8.43
N TYR A 241 8.45 6.58 8.45
CA TYR A 241 8.57 7.85 9.18
C TYR A 241 7.52 8.90 8.78
N SER A 242 7.07 8.90 7.51
CA SER A 242 5.99 9.75 7.02
C SER A 242 4.70 9.65 7.85
N TYR A 243 4.41 8.48 8.44
CA TYR A 243 3.22 8.25 9.28
C TYR A 243 3.33 8.86 10.69
N THR A 244 4.49 9.42 11.04
CA THR A 244 4.68 10.18 12.28
C THR A 244 4.43 11.68 12.09
N LEU A 245 4.30 12.14 10.85
CA LEU A 245 4.14 13.56 10.51
C LEU A 245 2.68 14.02 10.52
N SER A 246 1.73 13.07 10.46
CA SER A 246 0.30 13.33 10.45
C SER A 246 -0.45 12.35 11.38
N PRO A 247 -1.71 12.64 11.75
CA PRO A 247 -2.49 11.75 12.59
C PRO A 247 -2.62 10.36 11.95
N LEU A 248 -2.22 9.34 12.70
CA LEU A 248 -2.26 7.97 12.20
C LEU A 248 -3.71 7.54 11.90
N PRO A 249 -3.99 7.00 10.69
CA PRO A 249 -5.28 6.44 10.34
C PRO A 249 -5.76 5.46 11.43
N GLN A 250 -7.02 5.57 11.83
CA GLN A 250 -7.56 4.82 12.96
C GLN A 250 -7.33 3.31 12.82
N LEU A 251 -7.51 2.78 11.61
CA LEU A 251 -7.33 1.36 11.32
C LEU A 251 -5.88 0.89 11.51
N LEU A 252 -4.88 1.76 11.39
CA LEU A 252 -3.47 1.40 11.55
C LEU A 252 -2.98 1.44 13.00
N ARG A 253 -3.84 1.82 13.96
CA ARG A 253 -3.47 1.98 15.38
C ARG A 253 -3.32 0.65 16.14
N ASP A 254 -4.04 -0.39 15.72
CA ASP A 254 -4.12 -1.67 16.44
C ASP A 254 -2.89 -2.58 16.27
N GLY A 255 -1.85 -2.10 15.60
CA GLY A 255 -0.62 -2.84 15.34
C GLY A 255 -0.70 -3.76 14.11
N ALA A 256 0.46 -4.31 13.72
CA ALA A 256 0.61 -5.05 12.45
C ALA A 256 -0.07 -6.44 12.44
N ASP A 257 -0.38 -6.99 13.63
CA ASP A 257 -0.80 -8.37 13.84
C ASP A 257 -2.14 -8.50 14.59
N SER A 258 -2.97 -7.46 14.56
CA SER A 258 -4.29 -7.51 15.19
C SER A 258 -5.20 -8.55 14.53
N PRO A 259 -6.06 -9.26 15.30
CA PRO A 259 -6.99 -10.23 14.74
C PRO A 259 -8.05 -9.60 13.83
N MET A 260 -8.31 -8.30 13.98
CA MET A 260 -9.24 -7.54 13.12
C MET A 260 -8.54 -6.79 12.00
N ALA A 261 -7.26 -6.45 12.16
CA ALA A 261 -6.52 -5.69 11.18
C ALA A 261 -5.07 -6.15 11.14
N ARG A 262 -4.55 -6.42 9.94
CA ARG A 262 -3.13 -6.74 9.75
C ARG A 262 -2.58 -5.77 8.74
N TYR A 263 -1.36 -5.29 8.94
CA TYR A 263 -0.70 -4.49 7.91
C TYR A 263 0.70 -5.01 7.61
N TYR A 264 1.17 -4.62 6.44
CA TYR A 264 2.47 -4.92 5.90
C TYR A 264 3.00 -3.66 5.21
N VAL A 265 4.13 -3.17 5.69
CA VAL A 265 4.86 -2.08 5.05
C VAL A 265 5.73 -2.69 3.97
N VAL A 266 5.54 -2.27 2.72
CA VAL A 266 6.38 -2.75 1.61
C VAL A 266 7.77 -2.13 1.78
N PRO A 267 8.82 -2.92 2.05
CA PRO A 267 10.17 -2.39 2.22
C PRO A 267 10.85 -2.23 0.85
N ALA A 268 11.80 -1.30 0.76
CA ALA A 268 12.71 -1.26 -0.38
C ALA A 268 13.64 -2.47 -0.31
N THR A 269 13.65 -3.25 -1.38
CA THR A 269 14.63 -4.31 -1.59
C THR A 269 15.47 -3.99 -2.83
N THR A 270 16.57 -4.71 -3.03
CA THR A 270 17.38 -4.58 -4.24
C THR A 270 16.58 -4.93 -5.50
N SER A 271 15.66 -5.91 -5.41
CA SER A 271 14.78 -6.31 -6.51
C SER A 271 13.52 -5.47 -6.65
N THR A 272 13.07 -4.81 -5.57
CA THR A 272 11.83 -4.02 -5.50
C THR A 272 12.11 -2.71 -4.76
N PRO A 273 12.78 -1.74 -5.38
CA PRO A 273 12.97 -0.41 -4.80
C PRO A 273 11.63 0.32 -4.70
N TYR A 274 11.55 1.38 -3.89
CA TYR A 274 10.35 2.22 -3.87
C TYR A 274 10.09 2.83 -5.26
N PRO A 275 8.82 2.83 -5.72
CA PRO A 275 8.49 3.44 -6.99
C PRO A 275 8.77 4.93 -6.96
N THR A 276 9.24 5.46 -8.08
CA THR A 276 9.44 6.90 -8.23
C THR A 276 8.15 7.56 -8.72
N LEU A 277 7.93 8.81 -8.33
CA LEU A 277 6.76 9.58 -8.73
C LEU A 277 7.11 10.51 -9.90
N PRO A 278 6.23 10.65 -10.91
CA PRO A 278 4.87 10.09 -11.00
C PRO A 278 4.82 8.60 -11.36
N ILE A 279 3.77 7.90 -10.90
CA ILE A 279 3.51 6.49 -11.24
C ILE A 279 2.05 6.27 -11.62
N ASN A 280 1.79 5.60 -12.75
CA ASN A 280 0.44 5.21 -13.14
C ASN A 280 -0.04 3.94 -12.39
N PHE A 281 -1.34 3.73 -12.34
CA PHE A 281 -1.92 2.59 -11.61
C PHE A 281 -1.49 1.21 -12.16
N PRO A 282 -1.36 0.98 -13.48
CA PRO A 282 -0.85 -0.30 -13.98
C PRO A 282 0.58 -0.60 -13.50
N ASN A 283 1.48 0.38 -13.54
CA ASN A 283 2.85 0.20 -13.04
C ASN A 283 2.86 0.00 -11.52
N LEU A 284 1.99 0.69 -10.78
CA LEU A 284 1.84 0.48 -9.34
C LEU A 284 1.31 -0.93 -9.03
N ALA A 285 0.38 -1.46 -9.84
CA ALA A 285 -0.10 -2.84 -9.73
C ALA A 285 1.04 -3.85 -9.97
N MET A 286 1.86 -3.63 -10.99
CA MET A 286 3.04 -4.47 -11.27
C MET A 286 4.06 -4.40 -10.12
N TYR A 287 4.29 -3.23 -9.55
CA TYR A 287 5.12 -3.08 -8.35
C TYR A 287 4.57 -3.89 -7.17
N LEU A 288 3.28 -3.77 -6.87
CA LEU A 288 2.63 -4.53 -5.79
C LEU A 288 2.72 -6.04 -6.03
N GLN A 289 2.53 -6.48 -7.27
CA GLN A 289 2.69 -7.88 -7.65
C GLN A 289 4.13 -8.36 -7.46
N SER A 290 5.12 -7.55 -7.82
CA SER A 290 6.54 -7.87 -7.59
C SER A 290 6.85 -8.02 -6.09
N ALA A 291 6.26 -7.18 -5.23
CA ALA A 291 6.42 -7.26 -3.78
C ALA A 291 5.84 -8.57 -3.22
N VAL A 292 4.68 -9.04 -3.74
CA VAL A 292 4.11 -10.35 -3.38
C VAL A 292 5.02 -11.48 -3.85
N GLN A 293 5.60 -11.40 -5.05
CA GLN A 293 6.52 -12.41 -5.54
C GLN A 293 7.79 -12.50 -4.68
N VAL A 294 8.37 -11.37 -4.28
CA VAL A 294 9.50 -11.33 -3.33
C VAL A 294 9.09 -11.98 -2.00
N SER A 295 7.90 -11.65 -1.50
CA SER A 295 7.35 -12.26 -0.28
C SER A 295 7.22 -13.78 -0.38
N ARG A 296 6.69 -14.30 -1.52
CA ARG A 296 6.57 -15.75 -1.77
C ARG A 296 7.94 -16.42 -1.90
N LYS A 297 8.93 -15.77 -2.52
CA LYS A 297 10.31 -16.27 -2.64
C LYS A 297 11.03 -16.33 -1.30
N ALA A 298 10.74 -15.40 -0.39
CA ALA A 298 11.27 -15.39 0.97
C ALA A 298 10.67 -16.49 1.87
N ALA A 299 9.94 -17.48 1.33
CA ALA A 299 9.34 -18.56 2.13
C ALA A 299 10.34 -19.34 3.00
N HIS A 300 11.60 -19.43 2.56
CA HIS A 300 12.68 -20.12 3.27
C HIS A 300 13.45 -19.21 4.23
N ASP A 301 13.29 -17.89 4.14
CA ASP A 301 13.94 -16.91 5.00
C ASP A 301 12.98 -16.53 6.13
N SER A 302 13.09 -17.26 7.25
CA SER A 302 12.21 -17.09 8.41
C SER A 302 12.53 -15.82 9.21
N SER A 303 13.65 -15.14 8.92
CA SER A 303 14.14 -14.00 9.70
C SER A 303 13.72 -12.64 9.16
N SER A 304 13.47 -12.49 7.86
CA SER A 304 13.32 -11.16 7.24
C SER A 304 11.92 -10.56 7.34
N GLY A 305 10.92 -11.28 7.84
CA GLY A 305 9.52 -10.82 7.87
C GLY A 305 8.89 -10.63 6.47
N LEU A 306 9.68 -10.67 5.39
CA LEU A 306 9.23 -10.48 4.01
C LEU A 306 8.15 -11.47 3.60
N ARG A 307 8.17 -12.69 4.15
CA ARG A 307 7.14 -13.72 3.92
C ARG A 307 5.73 -13.30 4.40
N ARG A 308 5.62 -12.32 5.29
CA ARG A 308 4.36 -11.92 5.92
C ARG A 308 3.30 -11.47 4.93
N LEU A 309 3.67 -10.76 3.85
CA LEU A 309 2.69 -10.28 2.87
C LEU A 309 1.93 -11.43 2.21
N ALA A 310 2.65 -12.39 1.63
CA ALA A 310 2.05 -13.57 1.01
C ALA A 310 1.22 -14.37 2.02
N LEU A 311 1.73 -14.57 3.24
CA LEU A 311 0.97 -15.24 4.31
C LEU A 311 -0.33 -14.52 4.66
N ASN A 312 -0.30 -13.19 4.74
CA ASN A 312 -1.48 -12.39 5.01
C ASN A 312 -2.50 -12.55 3.88
N ILE A 313 -2.09 -12.41 2.61
CA ILE A 313 -2.95 -12.61 1.44
C ILE A 313 -3.58 -14.00 1.47
N ASP A 314 -2.77 -15.06 1.56
CA ASP A 314 -3.24 -16.45 1.56
C ASP A 314 -4.22 -16.71 2.73
N SER A 315 -4.00 -16.07 3.90
CA SER A 315 -4.87 -16.25 5.07
C SER A 315 -6.15 -15.43 5.06
N CYS A 316 -6.14 -14.26 4.40
CA CYS A 316 -7.28 -13.35 4.30
C CYS A 316 -8.20 -13.74 3.14
N TYR A 317 -7.64 -14.34 2.08
CA TYR A 317 -8.35 -14.65 0.84
C TYR A 317 -8.15 -16.12 0.38
N PRO A 318 -8.45 -17.13 1.21
CA PRO A 318 -8.21 -18.53 0.85
C PRO A 318 -9.05 -19.02 -0.34
N ARG A 319 -10.14 -18.31 -0.69
CA ARG A 319 -11.03 -18.65 -1.80
C ARG A 319 -10.55 -18.08 -3.14
N ASP A 320 -9.61 -17.14 -3.14
CA ASP A 320 -9.11 -16.55 -4.39
C ASP A 320 -8.29 -17.59 -5.18
N ASP A 321 -7.70 -18.57 -4.50
CA ASP A 321 -6.99 -19.72 -5.10
C ASP A 321 -7.94 -20.81 -5.64
N GLU A 322 -9.17 -20.89 -5.14
CA GLU A 322 -10.10 -22.01 -5.42
C GLU A 322 -11.00 -21.79 -6.63
N ARG A 323 -11.04 -20.57 -7.20
CA ARG A 323 -11.84 -20.28 -8.40
C ARG A 323 -10.97 -20.47 -9.66
N PRO A 324 -10.97 -21.66 -10.30
CA PRO A 324 -10.50 -21.74 -11.67
C PRO A 324 -11.41 -20.83 -12.50
N ILE A 325 -10.79 -19.88 -13.19
CA ILE A 325 -11.48 -18.93 -14.06
C ILE A 325 -11.86 -19.70 -15.32
N SER A 326 -13.01 -20.38 -15.31
CA SER A 326 -13.74 -20.47 -16.56
C SER A 326 -14.09 -19.03 -16.94
N MET A 327 -13.46 -18.53 -18.01
CA MET A 327 -13.94 -17.35 -18.72
C MET A 327 -15.33 -17.66 -19.24
N ASP A 328 -16.34 -17.50 -18.38
CA ASP A 328 -17.74 -17.37 -18.76
C ASP A 328 -18.37 -16.47 -17.69
N PHE A 329 -18.26 -15.17 -17.91
CA PHE A 329 -19.20 -14.19 -17.34
C PHE A 329 -20.44 -14.12 -18.25
N SER A 330 -21.00 -15.29 -18.54
CA SER A 330 -22.40 -15.49 -18.88
C SER A 330 -22.74 -16.90 -18.45
N ASP A 331 -23.29 -17.05 -17.25
CA ASP A 331 -24.57 -17.74 -17.14
C ASP A 331 -25.11 -17.76 -15.72
N THR A 332 -26.26 -17.13 -15.61
CA THR A 332 -27.33 -17.42 -14.67
C THR A 332 -27.60 -18.93 -14.64
N SER A 333 -26.99 -19.68 -13.73
CA SER A 333 -27.61 -20.95 -13.31
C SER A 333 -27.30 -21.33 -11.87
N ARG A 334 -28.39 -21.67 -11.19
CA ARG A 334 -28.48 -22.17 -9.82
C ARG A 334 -27.70 -23.49 -9.73
N SER A 335 -26.67 -23.54 -8.90
CA SER A 335 -26.11 -24.83 -8.45
C SER A 335 -26.45 -25.06 -6.98
N LEU A 336 -27.62 -25.66 -6.76
CA LEU A 336 -27.99 -26.35 -5.53
C LEU A 336 -27.33 -27.73 -5.58
N GLY A 337 -26.32 -27.99 -4.73
CA GLY A 337 -25.84 -29.35 -4.49
C GLY A 337 -24.37 -29.44 -4.14
N GLY A 338 -24.05 -29.51 -2.84
CA GLY A 338 -22.65 -29.71 -2.43
C GLY A 338 -22.42 -29.90 -0.94
N MET A 339 -23.35 -30.50 -0.21
CA MET A 339 -23.21 -30.75 1.23
C MET A 339 -22.67 -32.14 1.58
N PHE A 340 -21.74 -32.73 0.81
CA PHE A 340 -21.04 -33.96 1.23
C PHE A 340 -19.62 -34.06 0.64
N LYS A 341 -18.68 -33.30 1.19
CA LYS A 341 -17.24 -33.62 1.03
C LYS A 341 -16.41 -33.03 2.17
N ARG A 342 -16.62 -33.58 3.36
CA ARG A 342 -15.70 -33.43 4.48
C ARG A 342 -15.22 -34.83 4.83
N VAL A 343 -13.91 -34.94 5.02
CA VAL A 343 -13.12 -36.13 5.45
C VAL A 343 -12.44 -36.91 4.30
N ILE A 344 -11.10 -36.96 4.38
CA ILE A 344 -10.10 -37.61 3.50
C ILE A 344 -9.53 -36.74 2.35
N ASN A 345 -8.55 -35.89 2.67
CA ASN A 345 -7.20 -36.06 2.11
C ASN A 345 -6.17 -35.12 2.76
N ARG A 346 -5.40 -35.69 3.67
CA ARG A 346 -4.13 -35.16 4.18
C ARG A 346 -3.04 -35.65 3.22
N GLY A 347 -2.95 -35.01 2.05
CA GLY A 347 -1.95 -35.28 1.02
C GLY A 347 -1.38 -33.97 0.52
N LYS A 348 -0.05 -33.84 0.53
CA LYS A 348 0.73 -32.67 0.12
C LYS A 348 0.25 -32.15 -1.25
N THR A 349 -0.52 -31.07 -1.29
CA THR A 349 -0.69 -30.28 -2.51
C THR A 349 0.58 -29.45 -2.73
N PRO A 350 1.11 -29.39 -3.97
CA PRO A 350 2.24 -28.53 -4.27
C PRO A 350 1.77 -27.07 -4.18
N ARG A 351 1.97 -26.46 -3.02
CA ARG A 351 1.93 -25.00 -2.83
C ARG A 351 3.03 -24.37 -3.68
N GLY A 352 2.70 -23.92 -4.88
CA GLY A 352 3.69 -23.22 -5.71
C GLY A 352 3.31 -22.90 -7.14
N ARG A 353 2.05 -23.10 -7.57
CA ARG A 353 1.67 -23.00 -8.98
C ARG A 353 0.61 -21.95 -9.30
N GLY A 354 0.60 -20.83 -8.58
CA GLY A 354 -0.30 -19.68 -8.83
C GLY A 354 0.43 -18.38 -9.21
N GLY A 355 1.70 -18.45 -9.65
CA GLY A 355 2.52 -17.24 -9.83
C GLY A 355 2.34 -16.52 -11.18
N ASN A 356 1.94 -17.23 -12.23
CA ASN A 356 1.93 -16.68 -13.60
C ASN A 356 0.56 -16.12 -14.01
N GLU A 357 -0.54 -16.70 -13.53
CA GLU A 357 -1.90 -16.31 -13.90
C GLU A 357 -2.25 -14.88 -13.48
N GLU A 358 -1.85 -14.48 -12.28
CA GLU A 358 -2.03 -13.11 -11.79
C GLU A 358 -1.27 -12.08 -12.63
N ILE A 359 -0.16 -12.46 -13.28
CA ILE A 359 0.61 -11.56 -14.14
C ILE A 359 -0.08 -11.39 -15.50
N TYR A 360 -0.65 -12.46 -16.06
CA TYR A 360 -1.36 -12.38 -17.33
C TYR A 360 -2.58 -11.45 -17.24
N ASP A 361 -3.34 -11.50 -16.14
CA ASP A 361 -4.46 -10.59 -15.89
C ASP A 361 -4.04 -9.10 -15.82
N LEU A 362 -2.78 -8.81 -15.50
CA LEU A 362 -2.26 -7.44 -15.38
C LEU A 362 -1.62 -6.92 -16.68
N VAL A 363 -1.19 -7.81 -17.57
CA VAL A 363 -0.36 -7.45 -18.74
C VAL A 363 -1.19 -7.32 -20.03
N THR A 364 -2.39 -7.89 -20.11
CA THR A 364 -3.21 -7.81 -21.33
C THR A 364 -4.48 -6.98 -21.16
N PRO A 365 -4.42 -5.65 -21.31
CA PRO A 365 -5.58 -4.87 -21.71
C PRO A 365 -5.65 -4.93 -23.24
N PHE A 366 -5.97 -6.09 -23.82
CA PHE A 366 -6.37 -6.08 -25.22
C PHE A 366 -7.71 -5.34 -25.27
N VAL A 367 -7.68 -4.08 -25.72
CA VAL A 367 -8.86 -3.34 -26.15
C VAL A 367 -9.24 -3.94 -27.50
N PRO A 368 -10.36 -4.67 -27.63
CA PRO A 368 -10.70 -5.35 -28.88
C PRO A 368 -11.10 -4.41 -30.04
N ASP A 369 -11.18 -3.09 -29.83
CA ASP A 369 -11.97 -2.21 -30.72
C ASP A 369 -11.16 -1.20 -31.57
N GLU A 370 -9.82 -1.25 -31.62
CA GLU A 370 -9.03 -0.33 -32.47
C GLU A 370 -8.47 -0.96 -33.76
N TRP A 371 -8.76 -2.23 -34.04
CA TRP A 371 -8.31 -2.95 -35.25
C TRP A 371 -9.46 -3.59 -36.05
N GLY A 372 -10.65 -2.97 -36.04
CA GLY A 372 -11.81 -3.35 -36.85
C GLY A 372 -12.07 -2.37 -37.98
#